data_AF-A0A410S2E5-F1
#
_entry.id   AF-A0A410S2E5-F1
#
_cell.length_a   1.000
_cell.length_b   1.000
_cell.length_c   1.000
_cell.angle_alpha   90.00
_cell.angle_beta   90.00
_cell.angle_gamma   90.00
#
_symmetry.space_group_name_H-M   'P 1'
#
loop_
_entity.id
_entity.type
_entity.pdbx_description
1 polymer ?
#
loop_
_entity_poly.entity_id
_entity_poly.type
_entity_poly.pdbx_seq_one_letter_code
_entity_poly.pdbx_strand_id
1 'polypeptide(L)'
;MRTPALFRRKCWPFLAAGLLAVAGCSDSSEPGEEPGPGTDGPGVTPGDGSECLGAKFLTTLGKSTVLVGAQMEDDTAKAAPFDVRYLYLAAGLFDSKDACNSCASGCTSDGASCANDAGGCGWWGCWQYDQDPPGAYLRDFIKTAQENGQIPFITYYEAYQASGFAEGEAQLKALNDSAFLGRYLADWRFLLKQVGQEKALLQIEPDMWAYLQFFPKDGKAQSTPVAVKAANPTDCGSQEDNGAGLGKCMIAMVRKYAPNAKVGLHASAWATKTDVSGNTDASFDVAGEANKVADFLLSVGAGDTDFVTVEASDRDAGWYQQTTGNAVWWDPENRQLPHFHQAFTWAKAVSTRLNKPHIWWQLPVGNMSLPNSGKQWRDNRVDYFLTHPGEVAAAGGVGMLFGAGNNEQTTPESDNGNLVKRVKAYKDAGGQAACVKN
;
A
#
# COMPACT_ATOMS: atom_id res chain seq x y z
N MET A 1 -8.44 26.85 -27.00
CA MET A 1 -9.64 26.29 -26.35
C MET A 1 -9.34 26.28 -24.86
N ARG A 2 -10.19 26.97 -24.09
CA ARG A 2 -9.88 27.40 -22.71
C ARG A 2 -9.98 26.21 -21.75
N THR A 3 -8.88 25.95 -21.05
CA THR A 3 -8.80 25.14 -19.84
C THR A 3 -9.74 25.74 -18.78
N PRO A 4 -10.77 25.04 -18.29
CA PRO A 4 -11.54 25.53 -17.16
C PRO A 4 -10.77 25.24 -15.87
N ALA A 5 -10.67 26.27 -15.03
CA ALA A 5 -10.12 26.20 -13.70
C ALA A 5 -10.93 25.20 -12.85
N LEU A 6 -10.24 24.23 -12.25
CA LEU A 6 -10.75 23.30 -11.24
C LEU A 6 -11.21 24.09 -10.01
N PHE A 7 -12.51 24.40 -9.94
CA PHE A 7 -13.16 24.71 -8.67
C PHE A 7 -13.31 23.40 -7.88
N ARG A 8 -12.25 23.04 -7.14
CA ARG A 8 -12.31 22.03 -6.06
C ARG A 8 -13.33 22.50 -5.03
N ARG A 9 -14.55 21.95 -5.04
CA ARG A 9 -15.45 22.00 -3.88
C ARG A 9 -15.16 20.79 -3.01
N LYS A 10 -14.62 21.08 -1.83
CA LYS A 10 -14.47 20.15 -0.71
C LYS A 10 -15.81 19.49 -0.39
N CYS A 11 -15.95 18.21 -0.69
CA CYS A 11 -16.86 17.32 0.05
C CYS A 11 -16.07 16.68 1.21
N TRP A 12 -16.76 16.55 2.35
CA TRP A 12 -16.29 16.41 3.73
C TRP A 12 -15.19 15.36 4.03
N PRO A 13 -14.38 15.56 5.10
CA PRO A 13 -13.67 14.49 5.76
C PRO A 13 -14.60 13.77 6.76
N PHE A 14 -14.63 12.44 6.71
CA PHE A 14 -15.24 11.63 7.76
C PHE A 14 -14.44 11.78 9.07
N LEU A 15 -15.13 12.17 10.13
CA LEU A 15 -14.63 12.18 11.51
C LEU A 15 -14.66 10.76 12.07
N ALA A 16 -13.52 10.27 12.56
CA ALA A 16 -13.47 9.20 13.56
C ALA A 16 -13.01 9.82 14.88
N ALA A 17 -13.91 9.91 15.85
CA ALA A 17 -13.63 10.36 17.21
C ALA A 17 -13.39 9.14 18.12
N GLY A 18 -12.31 9.15 18.90
CA GLY A 18 -12.01 8.17 19.94
C GLY A 18 -11.09 8.77 21.01
N LEU A 19 -11.49 8.64 22.27
CA LEU A 19 -11.11 9.43 23.45
C LEU A 19 -9.65 9.31 23.96
N LEU A 20 -9.20 10.42 24.56
CA LEU A 20 -8.03 10.61 25.43
C LEU A 20 -8.12 9.93 26.81
N ALA A 21 -6.95 9.59 27.38
CA ALA A 21 -6.66 9.67 28.82
C ALA A 21 -5.17 10.00 29.07
N VAL A 22 -4.91 10.73 30.17
CA VAL A 22 -3.79 11.67 30.42
C VAL A 22 -2.81 11.16 31.48
N ALA A 23 -1.50 11.45 31.31
CA ALA A 23 -0.48 11.87 32.32
C ALA A 23 0.93 11.63 31.74
N GLY A 24 1.99 12.45 31.86
CA GLY A 24 2.34 13.71 32.51
C GLY A 24 3.88 13.84 32.47
N CYS A 25 4.38 15.02 32.02
CA CYS A 25 5.71 15.69 32.04
C CYS A 25 6.99 14.93 32.55
N SER A 26 8.23 15.13 32.08
CA SER A 26 8.95 16.41 31.82
C SER A 26 10.35 16.21 31.17
N ASP A 27 10.61 17.01 30.11
CA ASP A 27 11.74 17.90 29.76
C ASP A 27 13.23 17.50 29.55
N SER A 28 13.80 18.21 28.54
CA SER A 28 15.19 18.64 28.24
C SER A 28 16.16 17.76 27.43
N SER A 29 16.48 18.17 26.18
CA SER A 29 17.79 18.76 25.76
C SER A 29 17.98 18.83 24.23
N GLU A 30 18.85 19.76 23.82
CA GLU A 30 19.05 20.44 22.52
C GLU A 30 19.76 19.62 21.39
N PRO A 31 19.79 20.13 20.13
CA PRO A 31 20.02 19.32 18.92
C PRO A 31 21.50 19.19 18.51
N GLY A 32 21.88 18.00 18.05
CA GLY A 32 23.19 17.69 17.46
C GLY A 32 23.18 17.72 15.92
N GLU A 33 24.31 18.15 15.35
CA GLU A 33 24.59 18.44 13.94
C GLU A 33 24.40 17.27 12.95
N GLU A 34 24.05 17.62 11.69
CA GLU A 34 23.96 16.72 10.53
C GLU A 34 25.33 16.11 10.14
N PRO A 35 25.43 14.79 9.91
CA PRO A 35 26.56 14.21 9.19
C PRO A 35 26.31 14.25 7.67
N GLY A 36 27.28 14.80 6.94
CA GLY A 36 27.34 14.81 5.48
C GLY A 36 27.52 13.41 4.84
N PRO A 37 27.45 13.32 3.51
CA PRO A 37 27.36 12.04 2.80
C PRO A 37 28.68 11.26 2.88
N GLY A 38 28.66 10.15 3.61
CA GLY A 38 29.75 9.17 3.65
C GLY A 38 29.79 8.34 2.36
N THR A 39 30.98 8.24 1.77
CA THR A 39 31.27 7.38 0.62
C THR A 39 31.74 6.01 1.11
N ASP A 40 30.92 4.97 0.96
CA ASP A 40 31.30 3.62 1.38
C ASP A 40 32.23 2.90 0.39
N GLY A 41 33.28 2.31 0.96
CA GLY A 41 34.25 1.40 0.33
C GLY A 41 33.90 -0.09 0.53
N PRO A 42 34.79 -1.04 0.14
CA PRO A 42 34.45 -2.06 -0.83
C PRO A 42 33.92 -3.40 -0.26
N GLY A 43 32.89 -3.93 -0.94
CA GLY A 43 32.85 -5.27 -1.53
C GLY A 43 33.03 -6.49 -0.63
N VAL A 44 31.92 -7.02 -0.13
CA VAL A 44 31.82 -8.42 0.31
C VAL A 44 31.24 -9.24 -0.85
N THR A 45 32.02 -10.19 -1.37
CA THR A 45 31.58 -11.21 -2.35
C THR A 45 31.54 -12.55 -1.62
N PRO A 46 30.41 -13.29 -1.56
CA PRO A 46 30.23 -14.43 -2.49
C PRO A 46 28.77 -14.92 -2.76
N GLY A 47 28.58 -15.61 -3.90
CA GLY A 47 27.61 -16.72 -4.06
C GLY A 47 26.83 -16.74 -5.38
N ASP A 48 27.32 -17.50 -6.36
CA ASP A 48 26.65 -17.78 -7.64
C ASP A 48 25.50 -18.76 -7.45
N GLY A 49 24.25 -18.28 -7.37
CA GLY A 49 23.14 -19.22 -7.17
C GLY A 49 21.73 -18.68 -6.94
N SER A 50 21.31 -17.57 -7.53
CA SER A 50 19.89 -17.32 -7.79
C SER A 50 19.75 -16.30 -8.91
N GLU A 51 18.96 -16.60 -9.93
CA GLU A 51 18.58 -15.58 -10.89
C GLU A 51 17.81 -14.48 -10.12
N CYS A 52 18.30 -13.25 -10.20
CA CYS A 52 17.75 -12.12 -9.47
C CYS A 52 16.26 -11.90 -9.80
N LEU A 53 15.40 -12.35 -8.87
CA LEU A 53 13.94 -12.26 -8.96
C LEU A 53 13.49 -10.83 -9.23
N GLY A 54 14.16 -9.86 -8.61
CA GLY A 54 13.88 -8.45 -8.77
C GLY A 54 14.05 -7.95 -10.19
N ALA A 55 15.17 -8.26 -10.87
CA ALA A 55 15.35 -7.85 -12.27
C ALA A 55 14.38 -8.53 -13.23
N LYS A 56 14.05 -9.82 -13.00
CA LYS A 56 13.03 -10.49 -13.81
C LYS A 56 11.71 -9.75 -13.73
N PHE A 57 11.26 -9.43 -12.52
CA PHE A 57 10.04 -8.67 -12.30
C PHE A 57 10.10 -7.27 -12.94
N LEU A 58 11.16 -6.50 -12.68
CA LEU A 58 11.31 -5.15 -13.25
C LEU A 58 11.36 -5.16 -14.78
N THR A 59 11.97 -6.18 -15.40
CA THR A 59 11.99 -6.32 -16.86
C THR A 59 10.57 -6.46 -17.43
N THR A 60 9.66 -7.15 -16.73
CA THR A 60 8.25 -7.22 -17.14
C THR A 60 7.54 -5.86 -17.12
N LEU A 61 8.06 -4.91 -16.35
CA LEU A 61 7.58 -3.54 -16.26
C LEU A 61 8.33 -2.59 -17.20
N GLY A 62 9.36 -3.05 -17.92
CA GLY A 62 10.24 -2.22 -18.73
C GLY A 62 11.16 -1.32 -17.91
N LYS A 63 11.54 -1.78 -16.70
CA LYS A 63 12.39 -1.07 -15.74
C LYS A 63 13.62 -1.92 -15.42
N SER A 64 14.69 -1.27 -14.98
CA SER A 64 15.96 -1.94 -14.63
C SER A 64 16.46 -1.59 -13.23
N THR A 65 15.89 -0.57 -12.60
CA THR A 65 16.25 -0.08 -11.26
C THR A 65 15.09 -0.20 -10.29
N VAL A 66 15.38 -0.30 -8.99
CA VAL A 66 14.41 -0.20 -7.91
C VAL A 66 13.52 1.01 -8.16
N LEU A 67 12.22 0.77 -8.18
CA LEU A 67 11.22 1.77 -8.50
C LEU A 67 11.09 2.77 -7.34
N VAL A 68 10.85 4.03 -7.67
CA VAL A 68 10.41 5.01 -6.69
C VAL A 68 9.10 5.65 -7.13
N GLY A 69 8.16 5.76 -6.20
CA GLY A 69 6.86 6.34 -6.47
C GLY A 69 6.22 6.93 -5.24
N ALA A 70 5.11 7.64 -5.45
CA ALA A 70 4.35 8.20 -4.36
C ALA A 70 2.86 8.38 -4.67
N GLN A 71 2.07 8.51 -3.61
CA GLN A 71 0.73 9.09 -3.66
C GLN A 71 0.88 10.61 -3.62
N MET A 72 0.52 11.27 -4.72
CA MET A 72 0.82 12.68 -4.93
C MET A 72 -0.08 13.32 -5.99
N GLU A 73 -0.16 14.65 -5.94
CA GLU A 73 -0.82 15.48 -6.94
C GLU A 73 -0.08 15.47 -8.30
N ASP A 74 -0.78 15.89 -9.36
CA ASP A 74 -0.26 15.88 -10.75
C ASP A 74 1.03 16.70 -10.90
N ASP A 75 1.10 17.86 -10.26
CA ASP A 75 2.24 18.77 -10.39
C ASP A 75 3.47 18.18 -9.69
N THR A 76 3.31 17.58 -8.52
CA THR A 76 4.38 16.85 -7.81
C THR A 76 4.87 15.66 -8.63
N ALA A 77 3.95 14.92 -9.25
CA ALA A 77 4.28 13.76 -10.09
C ALA A 77 5.15 14.13 -11.30
N LYS A 78 5.06 15.36 -11.81
CA LYS A 78 5.88 15.90 -12.91
C LYS A 78 7.18 16.55 -12.42
N ALA A 79 7.28 16.87 -11.13
CA ALA A 79 8.39 17.62 -10.58
C ALA A 79 9.68 16.81 -10.50
N ALA A 80 9.61 15.46 -10.47
CA ALA A 80 10.75 14.56 -10.46
C ALA A 80 10.46 13.28 -11.28
N PRO A 81 11.49 12.53 -11.74
CA PRO A 81 11.30 11.35 -12.56
C PRO A 81 10.90 10.11 -11.73
N PHE A 82 9.72 10.15 -11.11
CA PHE A 82 9.13 9.00 -10.43
C PHE A 82 8.82 7.87 -11.43
N ASP A 83 8.96 6.62 -11.01
CA ASP A 83 8.60 5.45 -11.83
C ASP A 83 7.16 5.02 -11.64
N VAL A 84 6.60 5.25 -10.46
CA VAL A 84 5.29 4.75 -10.05
C VAL A 84 4.44 5.91 -9.55
N ARG A 85 3.19 5.92 -9.96
CA ARG A 85 2.17 6.80 -9.40
C ARG A 85 1.18 5.96 -8.63
N TYR A 86 0.97 6.29 -7.37
CA TYR A 86 0.19 5.48 -6.45
C TYR A 86 -1.17 6.13 -6.16
N LEU A 87 -2.24 5.33 -6.25
CA LEU A 87 -3.62 5.65 -5.91
C LEU A 87 -4.14 4.71 -4.82
N TYR A 88 -4.70 5.29 -3.75
CA TYR A 88 -5.43 4.57 -2.71
C TYR A 88 -6.93 4.66 -3.03
N LEU A 89 -7.56 3.54 -3.40
CA LEU A 89 -9.01 3.43 -3.50
C LEU A 89 -9.55 2.92 -2.17
N ALA A 90 -10.14 3.84 -1.42
CA ALA A 90 -10.77 3.61 -0.13
C ALA A 90 -12.09 4.37 -0.10
N ALA A 91 -13.14 3.74 -0.60
CA ALA A 91 -14.44 4.34 -0.84
C ALA A 91 -15.58 3.38 -0.42
N GLY A 92 -16.83 3.81 -0.59
CA GLY A 92 -17.98 2.92 -0.46
C GLY A 92 -18.22 2.10 -1.73
N LEU A 93 -19.12 1.12 -1.66
CA LEU A 93 -19.60 0.35 -2.81
C LEU A 93 -20.93 0.88 -3.31
N PHE A 94 -21.25 0.63 -4.58
CA PHE A 94 -22.63 0.79 -5.08
C PHE A 94 -23.59 -0.17 -4.35
N ASP A 95 -24.87 0.20 -4.23
CA ASP A 95 -25.89 -0.62 -3.55
C ASP A 95 -26.47 -1.72 -4.45
N SER A 96 -26.41 -1.54 -5.76
CA SER A 96 -26.88 -2.53 -6.74
C SER A 96 -26.04 -3.81 -6.71
N LYS A 97 -26.52 -4.87 -7.36
CA LYS A 97 -25.75 -6.13 -7.45
C LYS A 97 -24.50 -6.01 -8.32
N ASP A 98 -24.58 -5.19 -9.36
CA ASP A 98 -23.50 -4.93 -10.32
C ASP A 98 -23.24 -3.43 -10.41
N ALA A 99 -22.04 -3.05 -10.89
CA ALA A 99 -21.64 -1.67 -11.05
C ALA A 99 -22.64 -0.89 -11.90
N CYS A 100 -22.90 0.36 -11.50
CA CYS A 100 -23.84 1.23 -12.20
C CYS A 100 -23.38 1.55 -13.62
N ASN A 101 -24.34 1.79 -14.52
CA ASN A 101 -24.06 2.23 -15.90
C ASN A 101 -23.98 3.77 -16.03
N SER A 102 -24.51 4.50 -15.05
CA SER A 102 -24.58 5.97 -15.03
C SER A 102 -24.49 6.46 -13.59
N CYS A 103 -23.74 7.54 -13.36
CA CYS A 103 -23.69 8.21 -12.06
C CYS A 103 -24.89 9.16 -11.87
N ALA A 104 -25.39 9.77 -12.95
CA ALA A 104 -26.49 10.74 -12.91
C ALA A 104 -27.87 10.12 -12.63
N SER A 105 -28.02 8.80 -12.77
CA SER A 105 -29.34 8.16 -12.63
C SER A 105 -29.26 6.72 -12.15
N GLY A 106 -30.02 6.40 -11.10
CA GLY A 106 -30.23 5.02 -10.64
C GLY A 106 -29.02 4.36 -9.97
N CYS A 107 -28.00 5.15 -9.61
CA CYS A 107 -26.85 4.69 -8.85
C CYS A 107 -26.87 5.29 -7.45
N THR A 108 -26.69 4.43 -6.45
CA THR A 108 -26.58 4.83 -5.05
C THR A 108 -25.44 4.08 -4.38
N SER A 109 -24.90 4.68 -3.31
CA SER A 109 -23.93 4.06 -2.41
C SER A 109 -24.30 4.47 -0.99
N ASP A 110 -24.54 3.48 -0.11
CA ASP A 110 -25.06 3.68 1.24
C ASP A 110 -26.37 4.51 1.24
N GLY A 111 -27.24 4.24 0.27
CA GLY A 111 -28.51 4.94 0.09
C GLY A 111 -28.40 6.37 -0.47
N ALA A 112 -27.20 6.93 -0.61
CA ALA A 112 -26.98 8.26 -1.20
C ALA A 112 -26.89 8.18 -2.73
N SER A 113 -27.60 9.06 -3.43
CA SER A 113 -27.57 9.16 -4.90
C SER A 113 -26.20 9.61 -5.39
N CYS A 114 -25.68 8.95 -6.43
CA CYS A 114 -24.41 9.34 -7.06
C CYS A 114 -24.52 10.54 -8.00
N ALA A 115 -25.74 11.05 -8.26
CA ALA A 115 -25.93 12.25 -9.06
C ALA A 115 -25.40 13.49 -8.32
N ASN A 116 -24.70 14.37 -9.04
CA ASN A 116 -24.09 15.57 -8.45
C ASN A 116 -25.14 16.56 -7.93
N ASP A 117 -26.31 16.63 -8.57
CA ASP A 117 -27.42 17.48 -8.13
C ASP A 117 -28.03 17.02 -6.78
N ALA A 118 -27.82 15.75 -6.42
CA ALA A 118 -28.17 15.15 -5.14
C ALA A 118 -27.00 15.14 -4.14
N GLY A 119 -25.84 15.72 -4.49
CA GLY A 119 -24.66 15.82 -3.63
C GLY A 119 -23.56 14.77 -3.88
N GLY A 120 -23.80 13.80 -4.77
CA GLY A 120 -22.90 12.68 -5.03
C GLY A 120 -22.94 11.60 -3.95
N CYS A 121 -22.25 10.49 -4.21
CA CYS A 121 -22.23 9.31 -3.34
C CYS A 121 -20.80 8.91 -2.97
N GLY A 122 -20.67 7.94 -2.06
CA GLY A 122 -19.38 7.46 -1.56
C GLY A 122 -18.63 6.50 -2.48
N TRP A 123 -19.18 6.11 -3.64
CA TRP A 123 -18.54 5.12 -4.52
C TRP A 123 -17.47 5.73 -5.45
N TRP A 124 -16.27 5.17 -5.46
CA TRP A 124 -15.15 5.65 -6.27
C TRP A 124 -15.46 5.65 -7.78
N GLY A 125 -16.32 4.75 -8.24
CA GLY A 125 -16.76 4.70 -9.63
C GLY A 125 -17.50 5.95 -10.08
N CYS A 126 -18.06 6.74 -9.15
CA CYS A 126 -18.79 7.98 -9.43
C CYS A 126 -18.16 9.20 -8.75
N TRP A 127 -16.86 9.19 -8.49
CA TRP A 127 -16.17 10.31 -7.85
C TRP A 127 -16.09 11.57 -8.74
N GLN A 128 -16.01 11.37 -10.06
CA GLN A 128 -16.00 12.45 -11.06
C GLN A 128 -17.39 13.10 -11.27
N TYR A 129 -17.52 13.97 -12.28
CA TYR A 129 -18.82 14.50 -12.68
C TYR A 129 -19.76 13.38 -13.15
N ASP A 130 -21.04 13.49 -12.84
CA ASP A 130 -22.04 12.44 -13.03
C ASP A 130 -22.45 12.24 -14.49
N GLN A 131 -22.06 13.18 -15.37
CA GLN A 131 -22.13 13.05 -16.82
C GLN A 131 -21.01 12.17 -17.38
N ASP A 132 -19.92 11.98 -16.64
CA ASP A 132 -18.83 11.11 -17.05
C ASP A 132 -19.18 9.64 -16.74
N PRO A 133 -18.80 8.70 -17.62
CA PRO A 133 -19.09 7.29 -17.42
C PRO A 133 -18.40 6.76 -16.16
N PRO A 134 -19.08 5.93 -15.34
CA PRO A 134 -18.51 5.34 -14.13
C PRO A 134 -17.10 4.76 -14.35
N GLY A 135 -16.22 4.95 -13.37
CA GLY A 135 -14.82 4.54 -13.41
C GLY A 135 -13.89 5.50 -14.15
N ALA A 136 -14.37 6.65 -14.63
CA ALA A 136 -13.51 7.65 -15.30
C ALA A 136 -12.38 8.11 -14.40
N TYR A 137 -12.63 8.31 -13.09
CA TYR A 137 -11.59 8.62 -12.11
C TYR A 137 -10.35 7.70 -12.20
N LEU A 138 -10.55 6.39 -12.21
CA LEU A 138 -9.46 5.42 -12.32
C LEU A 138 -8.80 5.43 -13.70
N ARG A 139 -9.60 5.51 -14.78
CA ARG A 139 -9.06 5.55 -16.15
C ARG A 139 -8.23 6.80 -16.40
N ASP A 140 -8.66 7.96 -15.90
CA ASP A 140 -7.95 9.22 -16.01
C ASP A 140 -6.66 9.21 -15.18
N PHE A 141 -6.69 8.61 -13.99
CA PHE A 141 -5.48 8.38 -13.20
C PHE A 141 -4.46 7.52 -13.95
N ILE A 142 -4.89 6.37 -14.49
CA ILE A 142 -4.04 5.47 -15.28
C ILE A 142 -3.44 6.20 -16.47
N LYS A 143 -4.28 6.89 -17.25
CA LYS A 143 -3.86 7.68 -18.41
C LYS A 143 -2.83 8.74 -18.02
N THR A 144 -3.08 9.50 -16.96
CA THR A 144 -2.16 10.56 -16.52
C THR A 144 -0.82 9.99 -16.05
N ALA A 145 -0.82 8.87 -15.33
CA ALA A 145 0.42 8.18 -14.96
C ALA A 145 1.21 7.77 -16.21
N GLN A 146 0.55 7.18 -17.20
CA GLN A 146 1.19 6.75 -18.45
C GLN A 146 1.74 7.91 -19.29
N GLU A 147 1.01 9.02 -19.39
CA GLU A 147 1.47 10.23 -20.06
C GLU A 147 2.75 10.80 -19.42
N ASN A 148 2.94 10.57 -18.12
CA ASN A 148 4.17 10.92 -17.39
C ASN A 148 5.24 9.80 -17.39
N GLY A 149 5.03 8.69 -18.12
CA GLY A 149 5.97 7.55 -18.13
C GLY A 149 6.00 6.75 -16.82
N GLN A 150 4.97 6.89 -15.99
CA GLN A 150 4.81 6.23 -14.69
C GLN A 150 3.95 4.98 -14.82
N ILE A 151 4.19 4.00 -13.95
CA ILE A 151 3.36 2.82 -13.79
C ILE A 151 2.29 3.14 -12.74
N PRO A 152 0.99 3.00 -13.03
CA PRO A 152 -0.04 3.16 -12.02
C PRO A 152 0.03 2.00 -11.01
N PHE A 153 0.08 2.34 -9.73
CA PHE A 153 -0.09 1.41 -8.61
C PHE A 153 -1.41 1.72 -7.90
N ILE A 154 -2.30 0.74 -7.82
CA ILE A 154 -3.64 0.90 -7.28
C ILE A 154 -3.79 -0.02 -6.08
N THR A 155 -3.96 0.59 -4.91
CA THR A 155 -4.38 -0.11 -3.69
C THR A 155 -5.90 -0.16 -3.67
N TYR A 156 -6.45 -1.36 -3.60
CA TYR A 156 -7.89 -1.59 -3.45
C TYR A 156 -8.21 -1.94 -2.00
N TYR A 157 -8.89 -1.05 -1.29
CA TYR A 157 -9.18 -1.16 0.14
C TYR A 157 -10.64 -0.77 0.40
N GLU A 158 -11.53 -1.64 -0.07
CA GLU A 158 -12.98 -1.39 -0.07
C GLU A 158 -13.69 -2.30 0.95
N ALA A 159 -13.09 -3.43 1.34
CA ALA A 159 -13.70 -4.36 2.26
C ALA A 159 -14.02 -3.69 3.61
N TYR A 160 -13.05 -2.99 4.20
CA TYR A 160 -13.27 -2.21 5.42
C TYR A 160 -14.34 -1.13 5.20
N GLN A 161 -14.09 -0.27 4.21
CA GLN A 161 -14.85 0.97 3.97
C GLN A 161 -16.34 0.71 3.73
N ALA A 162 -16.68 -0.40 3.09
CA ALA A 162 -18.06 -0.74 2.77
C ALA A 162 -18.69 -1.77 3.74
N SER A 163 -17.92 -2.33 4.68
CA SER A 163 -18.43 -3.38 5.57
C SER A 163 -19.52 -2.91 6.53
N GLY A 164 -19.52 -1.62 6.87
CA GLY A 164 -20.35 -1.07 7.95
C GLY A 164 -19.89 -1.49 9.36
N PHE A 165 -18.72 -2.11 9.49
CA PHE A 165 -18.13 -2.54 10.75
C PHE A 165 -16.88 -1.73 11.11
N ALA A 166 -16.45 -1.86 12.36
CA ALA A 166 -15.12 -1.41 12.75
C ALA A 166 -14.03 -2.27 12.07
N GLU A 167 -12.88 -1.65 11.80
CA GLU A 167 -11.72 -2.33 11.22
C GLU A 167 -11.22 -3.46 12.14
N GLY A 168 -10.57 -4.48 11.57
CA GLY A 168 -10.05 -5.63 12.30
C GLY A 168 -10.98 -6.84 12.29
N GLU A 169 -11.35 -7.36 13.46
CA GLU A 169 -12.10 -8.63 13.55
C GLU A 169 -13.55 -8.46 13.07
N ALA A 170 -14.16 -7.30 13.35
CA ALA A 170 -15.57 -7.06 13.06
C ALA A 170 -15.82 -7.00 11.54
N GLN A 171 -14.97 -6.33 10.77
CA GLN A 171 -15.08 -6.28 9.30
C GLN A 171 -15.01 -7.67 8.65
N LEU A 172 -14.28 -8.64 9.21
CA LEU A 172 -14.20 -9.99 8.63
C LEU A 172 -15.56 -10.70 8.61
N LYS A 173 -16.48 -10.31 9.51
CA LYS A 173 -17.84 -10.87 9.56
C LYS A 173 -18.65 -10.50 8.31
N ALA A 174 -18.42 -9.33 7.73
CA ALA A 174 -19.11 -8.89 6.51
C ALA A 174 -18.81 -9.82 5.33
N LEU A 175 -17.59 -10.39 5.27
CA LEU A 175 -17.18 -11.30 4.20
C LEU A 175 -18.01 -12.59 4.15
N ASN A 176 -18.68 -12.97 5.24
CA ASN A 176 -19.60 -14.13 5.25
C ASN A 176 -21.04 -13.77 4.85
N ASP A 177 -21.35 -12.50 4.59
CA ASP A 177 -22.60 -12.06 3.97
C ASP A 177 -22.46 -12.11 2.44
N SER A 178 -23.17 -13.04 1.79
CA SER A 178 -23.10 -13.21 0.34
C SER A 178 -23.60 -12.01 -0.47
N ALA A 179 -24.51 -11.19 0.08
CA ALA A 179 -25.01 -10.00 -0.59
C ALA A 179 -23.95 -8.89 -0.56
N PHE A 180 -23.32 -8.67 0.60
CA PHE A 180 -22.19 -7.75 0.71
C PHE A 180 -21.03 -8.21 -0.17
N LEU A 181 -20.57 -9.46 0.01
CA LEU A 181 -19.42 -10.00 -0.72
C LEU A 181 -19.69 -10.03 -2.24
N GLY A 182 -20.95 -10.22 -2.65
CA GLY A 182 -21.36 -10.14 -4.05
C GLY A 182 -21.11 -8.76 -4.66
N ARG A 183 -21.48 -7.68 -3.96
CA ARG A 183 -21.21 -6.30 -4.41
C ARG A 183 -19.72 -5.99 -4.39
N TYR A 184 -19.02 -6.40 -3.33
CA TYR A 184 -17.57 -6.25 -3.20
C TYR A 184 -16.80 -6.92 -4.36
N LEU A 185 -17.12 -8.17 -4.70
CA LEU A 185 -16.48 -8.86 -5.82
C LEU A 185 -16.91 -8.29 -7.18
N ALA A 186 -18.14 -7.76 -7.29
CA ALA A 186 -18.58 -7.06 -8.49
C ALA A 186 -17.82 -5.74 -8.70
N ASP A 187 -17.50 -5.02 -7.63
CA ASP A 187 -16.68 -3.81 -7.68
C ASP A 187 -15.21 -4.11 -8.01
N TRP A 188 -14.63 -5.16 -7.40
CA TRP A 188 -13.30 -5.65 -7.80
C TRP A 188 -13.27 -6.01 -9.30
N ARG A 189 -14.29 -6.72 -9.80
CA ARG A 189 -14.42 -7.00 -11.24
C ARG A 189 -14.51 -5.71 -12.06
N PHE A 190 -15.24 -4.71 -11.57
CA PHE A 190 -15.41 -3.43 -12.24
C PHE A 190 -14.08 -2.67 -12.33
N LEU A 191 -13.31 -2.57 -11.24
CA LEU A 191 -11.95 -2.03 -11.23
C LEU A 191 -11.06 -2.72 -12.27
N LEU A 192 -11.02 -4.05 -12.26
CA LEU A 192 -10.18 -4.80 -13.19
C LEU A 192 -10.57 -4.57 -14.65
N LYS A 193 -11.85 -4.38 -14.95
CA LYS A 193 -12.30 -4.00 -16.29
C LYS A 193 -11.90 -2.59 -16.69
N GLN A 194 -11.76 -1.66 -15.75
CA GLN A 194 -11.22 -0.33 -16.03
C GLN A 194 -9.72 -0.35 -16.27
N VAL A 195 -8.99 -1.24 -15.59
CA VAL A 195 -7.56 -1.49 -15.85
C VAL A 195 -7.37 -2.19 -17.20
N GLY A 196 -8.19 -3.19 -17.51
CA GLY A 196 -8.20 -3.85 -18.82
C GLY A 196 -6.83 -4.39 -19.25
N GLN A 197 -6.30 -3.92 -20.38
CA GLN A 197 -5.01 -4.39 -20.91
C GLN A 197 -3.82 -3.55 -20.44
N GLU A 198 -4.03 -2.60 -19.53
CA GLU A 198 -2.97 -1.70 -19.09
C GLU A 198 -1.94 -2.40 -18.20
N LYS A 199 -0.68 -1.97 -18.30
CA LYS A 199 0.36 -2.34 -17.33
C LYS A 199 0.15 -1.53 -16.07
N ALA A 200 -0.31 -2.19 -15.01
CA ALA A 200 -0.54 -1.61 -13.70
C ALA A 200 -0.01 -2.53 -12.59
N LEU A 201 0.20 -1.99 -11.40
CA LEU A 201 0.44 -2.73 -10.17
C LEU A 201 -0.83 -2.67 -9.32
N LEU A 202 -1.32 -3.82 -8.86
CA LEU A 202 -2.52 -3.93 -8.05
C LEU A 202 -2.16 -4.52 -6.69
N GLN A 203 -2.52 -3.81 -5.64
CA GLN A 203 -2.46 -4.32 -4.29
C GLN A 203 -3.87 -4.60 -3.80
N ILE A 204 -4.12 -5.86 -3.45
CA ILE A 204 -5.43 -6.27 -2.94
C ILE A 204 -5.47 -6.08 -1.43
N GLU A 205 -6.46 -5.35 -0.92
CA GLU A 205 -6.89 -5.27 0.47
C GLU A 205 -5.73 -5.29 1.48
N PRO A 206 -5.01 -4.17 1.62
CA PRO A 206 -4.05 -4.07 2.71
C PRO A 206 -4.75 -4.31 4.06
N ASP A 207 -4.00 -4.89 5.00
CA ASP A 207 -4.39 -5.17 6.39
C ASP A 207 -5.42 -6.30 6.55
N MET A 208 -6.37 -6.45 5.61
CA MET A 208 -7.34 -7.56 5.64
C MET A 208 -6.65 -8.92 5.73
N TRP A 209 -5.58 -9.15 4.96
CA TRP A 209 -4.81 -10.40 5.00
C TRP A 209 -4.17 -10.63 6.37
N ALA A 210 -3.63 -9.57 6.96
CA ALA A 210 -3.02 -9.61 8.27
C ALA A 210 -4.08 -9.91 9.35
N TYR A 211 -5.28 -9.33 9.27
CA TYR A 211 -6.38 -9.67 10.17
C TYR A 211 -6.89 -11.12 10.02
N LEU A 212 -6.93 -11.64 8.79
CA LEU A 212 -7.25 -13.04 8.51
C LEU A 212 -6.22 -14.01 9.11
N GLN A 213 -4.98 -13.57 9.36
CA GLN A 213 -3.98 -14.32 10.12
C GLN A 213 -4.09 -14.05 11.63
N PHE A 214 -4.30 -12.80 12.01
CA PHE A 214 -4.24 -12.35 13.40
C PHE A 214 -5.39 -12.90 14.24
N PHE A 215 -6.63 -12.84 13.77
CA PHE A 215 -7.77 -13.15 14.63
C PHE A 215 -8.04 -14.64 14.84
N PRO A 216 -7.96 -15.51 13.81
CA PRO A 216 -8.11 -16.95 14.03
C PRO A 216 -7.11 -17.48 15.04
N LYS A 217 -7.57 -18.34 15.97
CA LYS A 217 -6.72 -18.90 17.03
C LYS A 217 -5.53 -19.71 16.48
N ASP A 218 -5.71 -20.34 15.33
CA ASP A 218 -4.71 -21.16 14.66
C ASP A 218 -3.94 -20.41 13.56
N GLY A 219 -4.24 -19.13 13.35
CA GLY A 219 -3.58 -18.28 12.36
C GLY A 219 -3.83 -18.67 10.90
N LYS A 220 -4.91 -19.41 10.62
CA LYS A 220 -5.21 -19.92 9.27
C LYS A 220 -6.38 -19.18 8.63
N ALA A 221 -6.23 -18.81 7.37
CA ALA A 221 -7.29 -18.15 6.60
C ALA A 221 -8.55 -19.02 6.43
N GLN A 222 -8.40 -20.35 6.42
CA GLN A 222 -9.52 -21.30 6.33
C GLN A 222 -10.46 -21.26 7.54
N SER A 223 -9.99 -20.74 8.67
CA SER A 223 -10.76 -20.62 9.90
C SER A 223 -11.72 -19.43 9.91
N THR A 224 -11.62 -18.54 8.91
CA THR A 224 -12.56 -17.42 8.73
C THR A 224 -13.55 -17.76 7.61
N PRO A 225 -14.86 -17.94 7.92
CA PRO A 225 -15.89 -18.15 6.91
C PRO A 225 -16.04 -16.95 5.98
N VAL A 226 -16.15 -17.20 4.68
CA VAL A 226 -16.37 -16.19 3.65
C VAL A 226 -17.30 -16.79 2.58
N ALA A 227 -18.37 -16.09 2.19
CA ALA A 227 -19.41 -16.66 1.33
C ALA A 227 -19.06 -16.66 -0.18
N VAL A 228 -17.84 -17.07 -0.52
CA VAL A 228 -17.21 -16.92 -1.85
C VAL A 228 -18.06 -17.48 -2.99
N LYS A 229 -18.50 -18.74 -2.89
CA LYS A 229 -19.24 -19.42 -3.96
C LYS A 229 -20.61 -18.80 -4.19
N ALA A 230 -21.31 -18.47 -3.11
CA ALA A 230 -22.64 -17.88 -3.17
C ALA A 230 -22.57 -16.44 -3.72
N ALA A 231 -21.56 -15.67 -3.32
CA ALA A 231 -21.38 -14.28 -3.74
C ALA A 231 -21.01 -14.15 -5.22
N ASN A 232 -20.15 -15.03 -5.75
CA ASN A 232 -19.69 -14.95 -7.13
C ASN A 232 -19.47 -16.34 -7.75
N PRO A 233 -20.54 -17.07 -8.09
CA PRO A 233 -20.43 -18.42 -8.64
C PRO A 233 -19.73 -18.48 -10.00
N THR A 234 -19.70 -17.38 -10.75
CA THR A 234 -19.12 -17.34 -12.11
C THR A 234 -17.60 -17.29 -12.08
N ASP A 235 -17.01 -16.42 -11.25
CA ASP A 235 -15.54 -16.30 -11.18
C ASP A 235 -14.94 -17.13 -10.04
N CYS A 236 -15.71 -17.38 -8.97
CA CYS A 236 -15.21 -18.02 -7.75
C CYS A 236 -15.84 -19.38 -7.42
N GLY A 237 -16.70 -19.93 -8.29
CA GLY A 237 -17.48 -21.14 -7.97
C GLY A 237 -16.65 -22.39 -7.63
N SER A 238 -15.38 -22.45 -8.06
CA SER A 238 -14.45 -23.53 -7.72
C SER A 238 -13.67 -23.31 -6.43
N GLN A 239 -13.75 -22.13 -5.81
CA GLN A 239 -13.01 -21.77 -4.61
C GLN A 239 -13.74 -22.23 -3.35
N GLU A 240 -13.02 -22.35 -2.25
CA GLU A 240 -13.57 -22.64 -0.92
C GLU A 240 -14.31 -21.44 -0.29
N ASP A 241 -15.30 -21.69 0.57
CA ASP A 241 -16.06 -20.64 1.26
C ASP A 241 -15.35 -20.17 2.55
N ASN A 242 -14.14 -19.65 2.39
CA ASN A 242 -13.32 -19.10 3.48
C ASN A 242 -12.30 -18.07 2.97
N GLY A 243 -11.52 -17.48 3.88
CA GLY A 243 -10.52 -16.46 3.55
C GLY A 243 -9.49 -16.89 2.49
N ALA A 244 -9.12 -18.17 2.45
CA ALA A 244 -8.20 -18.69 1.43
C ALA A 244 -8.84 -18.75 0.04
N GLY A 245 -10.12 -19.11 -0.06
CA GLY A 245 -10.86 -19.08 -1.31
C GLY A 245 -11.08 -17.67 -1.85
N LEU A 246 -11.25 -16.67 -0.97
CA LEU A 246 -11.36 -15.26 -1.36
C LEU A 246 -10.09 -14.77 -2.07
N GLY A 247 -8.92 -14.96 -1.45
CA GLY A 247 -7.64 -14.54 -2.03
C GLY A 247 -7.39 -15.19 -3.40
N LYS A 248 -7.56 -16.51 -3.49
CA LYS A 248 -7.43 -17.25 -4.76
C LYS A 248 -8.40 -16.76 -5.82
N CYS A 249 -9.65 -16.43 -5.46
CA CYS A 249 -10.60 -15.88 -6.42
C CYS A 249 -10.15 -14.50 -6.92
N MET A 250 -9.81 -13.58 -6.02
CA MET A 250 -9.45 -12.21 -6.40
C MET A 250 -8.24 -12.19 -7.33
N ILE A 251 -7.24 -13.04 -7.09
CA ILE A 251 -6.06 -13.21 -7.96
C ILE A 251 -6.46 -13.78 -9.32
N ALA A 252 -7.29 -14.83 -9.36
CA ALA A 252 -7.78 -15.41 -10.60
C ALA A 252 -8.58 -14.39 -11.45
N MET A 253 -9.34 -13.51 -10.79
CA MET A 253 -10.04 -12.41 -11.46
C MET A 253 -9.07 -11.43 -12.12
N VAL A 254 -7.91 -11.10 -11.51
CA VAL A 254 -6.88 -10.28 -12.17
C VAL A 254 -6.42 -10.93 -13.47
N ARG A 255 -6.10 -12.23 -13.44
CA ARG A 255 -5.64 -12.95 -14.64
C ARG A 255 -6.67 -12.96 -15.75
N LYS A 256 -7.96 -12.92 -15.41
CA LYS A 256 -9.07 -12.92 -16.35
C LYS A 256 -9.38 -11.54 -16.93
N TYR A 257 -9.44 -10.51 -16.09
CA TYR A 257 -9.96 -9.19 -16.47
C TYR A 257 -8.88 -8.13 -16.68
N ALA A 258 -7.70 -8.30 -16.08
CA ALA A 258 -6.56 -7.39 -16.20
C ALA A 258 -5.23 -8.14 -16.43
N PRO A 259 -5.05 -8.89 -17.54
CA PRO A 259 -3.97 -9.87 -17.69
C PRO A 259 -2.56 -9.27 -17.75
N ASN A 260 -2.42 -7.98 -18.11
CA ASN A 260 -1.14 -7.28 -18.14
C ASN A 260 -0.80 -6.60 -16.81
N ALA A 261 -1.76 -6.54 -15.86
CA ALA A 261 -1.51 -6.04 -14.53
C ALA A 261 -0.73 -7.06 -13.70
N LYS A 262 0.11 -6.53 -12.81
CA LYS A 262 0.79 -7.29 -11.76
C LYS A 262 -0.01 -7.16 -10.48
N VAL A 263 -0.14 -8.25 -9.74
CA VAL A 263 -0.90 -8.27 -8.49
C VAL A 263 -0.04 -8.71 -7.33
N GLY A 264 -0.26 -8.14 -6.16
CA GLY A 264 0.36 -8.52 -4.89
C GLY A 264 -0.63 -8.49 -3.73
N LEU A 265 -0.31 -9.29 -2.70
CA LEU A 265 -0.97 -9.25 -1.40
C LEU A 265 -0.08 -8.49 -0.40
N HIS A 266 -0.67 -8.03 0.69
CA HIS A 266 0.03 -7.36 1.78
C HIS A 266 0.57 -8.38 2.80
N ALA A 267 1.90 -8.49 2.91
CA ALA A 267 2.57 -9.12 4.03
C ALA A 267 2.79 -8.07 5.11
N SER A 268 2.19 -8.28 6.27
CA SER A 268 2.30 -7.33 7.39
C SER A 268 3.15 -7.85 8.52
N ALA A 269 4.00 -6.97 9.07
CA ALA A 269 4.92 -7.27 10.15
C ALA A 269 4.23 -7.54 11.50
N TRP A 270 2.93 -7.23 11.64
CA TRP A 270 2.15 -7.45 12.87
C TRP A 270 1.15 -8.62 12.77
N ALA A 271 1.00 -9.23 11.59
CA ALA A 271 -0.05 -10.22 11.29
C ALA A 271 -0.08 -11.44 12.23
N THR A 272 1.05 -11.77 12.86
CA THR A 272 1.19 -12.93 13.75
C THR A 272 0.92 -12.64 15.23
N LYS A 273 0.44 -11.42 15.55
CA LYS A 273 0.33 -10.87 16.92
C LYS A 273 1.67 -10.46 17.54
N THR A 274 2.73 -10.49 16.76
CA THR A 274 4.02 -9.93 17.13
C THR A 274 4.39 -8.90 16.09
N ASP A 275 4.50 -7.64 16.49
CA ASP A 275 4.98 -6.58 15.62
C ASP A 275 6.51 -6.66 15.51
N VAL A 276 7.00 -7.13 14.37
CA VAL A 276 8.44 -7.22 14.10
C VAL A 276 9.06 -5.85 13.86
N SER A 277 8.32 -4.89 13.30
CA SER A 277 8.83 -3.55 12.99
C SER A 277 9.09 -2.71 14.23
N GLY A 278 8.38 -2.99 15.33
CA GLY A 278 8.57 -2.36 16.64
C GLY A 278 9.33 -3.19 17.66
N ASN A 279 9.82 -4.39 17.31
CA ASN A 279 10.43 -5.31 18.27
C ASN A 279 11.84 -4.85 18.71
N THR A 280 12.13 -4.94 20.00
CA THR A 280 13.39 -4.50 20.63
C THR A 280 14.22 -5.65 21.23
N ASP A 281 13.78 -6.90 21.11
CA ASP A 281 14.49 -8.08 21.58
C ASP A 281 15.52 -8.52 20.54
N ALA A 282 16.80 -8.31 20.82
CA ALA A 282 17.90 -8.68 19.93
C ALA A 282 18.03 -10.20 19.69
N SER A 283 17.35 -11.04 20.48
CA SER A 283 17.30 -12.49 20.30
C SER A 283 16.09 -12.97 19.50
N PHE A 284 15.20 -12.06 19.08
CA PHE A 284 14.00 -12.38 18.34
C PHE A 284 14.32 -13.00 16.96
N ASP A 285 13.67 -14.14 16.65
CA ASP A 285 13.81 -14.79 15.35
C ASP A 285 12.96 -14.07 14.28
N VAL A 286 13.51 -12.95 13.78
CA VAL A 286 12.90 -12.11 12.74
C VAL A 286 12.52 -12.93 11.50
N ALA A 287 13.42 -13.81 11.04
CA ALA A 287 13.20 -14.60 9.83
C ALA A 287 12.17 -15.71 10.05
N GLY A 288 12.18 -16.36 11.21
CA GLY A 288 11.16 -17.33 11.61
C GLY A 288 9.77 -16.70 11.67
N GLU A 289 9.66 -15.48 12.20
CA GLU A 289 8.38 -14.76 12.24
C GLU A 289 7.88 -14.39 10.84
N ALA A 290 8.76 -13.86 9.99
CA ALA A 290 8.46 -13.57 8.59
C ALA A 290 7.96 -14.81 7.82
N ASN A 291 8.56 -15.99 8.08
CA ASN A 291 8.16 -17.23 7.42
C ASN A 291 6.71 -17.63 7.75
N LYS A 292 6.21 -17.32 8.96
CA LYS A 292 4.80 -17.58 9.31
C LYS A 292 3.84 -16.74 8.47
N VAL A 293 4.18 -15.46 8.24
CA VAL A 293 3.39 -14.56 7.37
C VAL A 293 3.43 -15.05 5.93
N ALA A 294 4.61 -15.42 5.42
CA ALA A 294 4.75 -15.97 4.07
C ALA A 294 3.96 -17.28 3.89
N ASP A 295 4.01 -18.21 4.84
CA ASP A 295 3.25 -19.47 4.80
C ASP A 295 1.73 -19.23 4.82
N PHE A 296 1.27 -18.26 5.63
CA PHE A 296 -0.12 -17.81 5.60
C PHE A 296 -0.49 -17.25 4.21
N LEU A 297 0.33 -16.37 3.65
CA LEU A 297 0.07 -15.77 2.34
C LEU A 297 0.04 -16.80 1.21
N LEU A 298 0.90 -17.82 1.25
CA LEU A 298 0.83 -18.96 0.32
C LEU A 298 -0.52 -19.67 0.40
N SER A 299 -1.09 -19.81 1.60
CA SER A 299 -2.39 -20.46 1.79
C SER A 299 -3.55 -19.71 1.12
N VAL A 300 -3.45 -18.39 0.99
CA VAL A 300 -4.45 -17.52 0.34
C VAL A 300 -4.15 -17.22 -1.14
N GLY A 301 -3.11 -17.84 -1.71
CA GLY A 301 -2.80 -17.77 -3.15
C GLY A 301 -1.60 -16.92 -3.56
N ALA A 302 -0.75 -16.47 -2.62
CA ALA A 302 0.44 -15.68 -2.97
C ALA A 302 1.43 -16.38 -3.91
N GLY A 303 1.34 -17.71 -4.09
CA GLY A 303 2.10 -18.41 -5.12
C GLY A 303 1.80 -17.91 -6.54
N ASP A 304 0.58 -17.43 -6.78
CA ASP A 304 0.07 -16.97 -8.08
C ASP A 304 0.14 -15.44 -8.26
N THR A 305 0.67 -14.70 -7.26
CA THR A 305 0.94 -13.26 -7.39
C THR A 305 2.25 -12.98 -8.12
N ASP A 306 2.45 -11.72 -8.52
CA ASP A 306 3.69 -11.26 -9.17
C ASP A 306 4.68 -10.67 -8.16
N PHE A 307 4.18 -10.11 -7.06
CA PHE A 307 4.94 -9.50 -5.98
C PHE A 307 4.20 -9.64 -4.64
N VAL A 308 4.80 -9.14 -3.57
CA VAL A 308 4.18 -8.91 -2.25
C VAL A 308 4.46 -7.47 -1.82
N THR A 309 3.53 -6.82 -1.12
CA THR A 309 3.83 -5.52 -0.48
C THR A 309 4.23 -5.74 0.97
N VAL A 310 5.14 -4.91 1.46
CA VAL A 310 5.57 -4.87 2.87
C VAL A 310 5.57 -3.44 3.37
N GLU A 311 5.01 -3.21 4.53
CA GLU A 311 4.84 -1.88 5.13
C GLU A 311 5.96 -1.50 6.08
N ALA A 312 6.18 -0.19 6.21
CA ALA A 312 6.98 0.35 7.29
C ALA A 312 6.09 0.96 8.37
N SER A 313 5.19 1.87 7.96
CA SER A 313 4.19 2.48 8.84
C SER A 313 3.15 3.23 8.00
N ASP A 314 1.92 3.29 8.47
CA ASP A 314 0.85 4.08 7.87
C ASP A 314 0.93 5.58 8.25
N ARG A 315 1.71 5.92 9.28
CA ARG A 315 1.88 7.29 9.78
C ARG A 315 3.34 7.66 10.00
N ASP A 316 3.62 8.96 10.00
CA ASP A 316 4.94 9.48 10.32
C ASP A 316 5.26 9.25 11.80
N ALA A 317 6.50 8.87 12.12
CA ALA A 317 6.94 8.61 13.49
C ALA A 317 6.72 9.81 14.42
N GLY A 318 6.90 11.03 13.92
CA GLY A 318 6.64 12.27 14.64
C GLY A 318 5.16 12.47 15.02
N TRP A 319 4.21 11.98 14.21
CA TRP A 319 2.79 12.00 14.57
C TRP A 319 2.53 11.06 15.74
N TYR A 320 3.05 9.83 15.70
CA TYR A 320 2.88 8.88 16.79
C TYR A 320 3.48 9.40 18.09
N GLN A 321 4.71 9.94 18.03
CA GLN A 321 5.36 10.51 19.20
C GLN A 321 4.52 11.62 19.86
N GLN A 322 3.86 12.47 19.07
CA GLN A 322 3.08 13.59 19.60
C GLN A 322 1.66 13.21 20.01
N THR A 323 1.03 12.28 19.29
CA THR A 323 -0.38 11.94 19.51
C THR A 323 -0.57 10.79 20.50
N THR A 324 0.35 9.82 20.50
CA THR A 324 0.22 8.60 21.32
C THR A 324 1.32 8.47 22.37
N GLY A 325 2.38 9.29 22.28
CA GLY A 325 3.56 9.18 23.14
C GLY A 325 4.51 8.04 22.75
N ASN A 326 4.17 7.25 21.72
CA ASN A 326 4.98 6.13 21.26
C ASN A 326 5.81 6.55 20.05
N ALA A 327 7.12 6.61 20.21
CA ALA A 327 8.00 7.01 19.13
C ALA A 327 8.37 5.77 18.28
N VAL A 328 7.76 5.60 17.10
CA VAL A 328 7.96 4.43 16.20
C VAL A 328 9.11 4.63 15.19
N TRP A 329 10.20 5.24 15.67
CA TRP A 329 11.40 5.49 14.88
C TRP A 329 12.16 4.19 14.61
N TRP A 330 12.86 4.15 13.47
CA TRP A 330 13.92 3.16 13.25
C TRP A 330 15.27 3.85 13.39
N ASP A 331 16.19 3.25 14.12
CA ASP A 331 17.55 3.80 14.28
C ASP A 331 18.27 3.85 12.92
N PRO A 332 18.61 5.05 12.40
CA PRO A 332 19.29 5.19 11.11
C PRO A 332 20.76 4.74 11.15
N GLU A 333 21.37 4.62 12.34
CA GLU A 333 22.73 4.06 12.47
C GLU A 333 22.73 2.53 12.58
N ASN A 334 21.56 1.89 12.66
CA ASN A 334 21.39 0.44 12.87
C ASN A 334 22.18 -0.13 14.06
N ARG A 335 22.24 0.60 15.17
CA ARG A 335 22.91 0.20 16.42
C ARG A 335 21.94 -0.21 17.52
N GLN A 336 20.72 0.33 17.51
CA GLN A 336 19.67 0.10 18.51
C GLN A 336 18.40 -0.38 17.83
N LEU A 337 17.71 -1.34 18.44
CA LEU A 337 16.42 -1.79 17.94
C LEU A 337 15.28 -0.84 18.36
N PRO A 338 14.24 -0.69 17.52
CA PRO A 338 14.13 -1.21 16.15
C PRO A 338 14.95 -0.38 15.15
N HIS A 339 15.44 -1.02 14.08
CA HIS A 339 16.24 -0.36 13.03
C HIS A 339 15.94 -0.90 11.62
N PHE A 340 16.44 -0.22 10.59
CA PHE A 340 16.18 -0.56 9.18
C PHE A 340 16.66 -1.97 8.81
N HIS A 341 17.82 -2.41 9.29
CA HIS A 341 18.31 -3.77 9.01
C HIS A 341 17.36 -4.88 9.53
N GLN A 342 16.59 -4.66 10.61
CA GLN A 342 15.61 -5.62 11.12
C GLN A 342 14.42 -5.70 10.15
N ALA A 343 13.91 -4.55 9.73
CA ALA A 343 12.83 -4.46 8.75
C ALA A 343 13.23 -5.11 7.40
N PHE A 344 14.45 -4.86 6.94
CA PHE A 344 15.00 -5.48 5.72
C PHE A 344 15.23 -6.98 5.87
N THR A 345 15.68 -7.45 7.04
CA THR A 345 15.80 -8.89 7.34
C THR A 345 14.44 -9.58 7.27
N TRP A 346 13.41 -8.97 7.86
CA TRP A 346 12.04 -9.48 7.80
C TRP A 346 11.51 -9.54 6.38
N ALA A 347 11.59 -8.44 5.62
CA ALA A 347 11.10 -8.38 4.23
C ALA A 347 11.84 -9.35 3.30
N LYS A 348 13.15 -9.55 3.51
CA LYS A 348 13.95 -10.54 2.79
C LYS A 348 13.50 -11.96 3.06
N ALA A 349 13.20 -12.30 4.31
CA ALA A 349 12.71 -13.61 4.67
C ALA A 349 11.33 -13.88 4.04
N VAL A 350 10.41 -12.91 4.07
CA VAL A 350 9.11 -13.02 3.35
C VAL A 350 9.34 -13.28 1.85
N SER A 351 10.17 -12.47 1.20
CA SER A 351 10.44 -12.56 -0.24
C SER A 351 11.06 -13.90 -0.63
N THR A 352 12.03 -14.35 0.15
CA THR A 352 12.72 -15.63 -0.05
C THR A 352 11.75 -16.80 0.09
N ARG A 353 10.90 -16.77 1.12
CA ARG A 353 9.94 -17.84 1.38
C ARG A 353 8.82 -17.91 0.34
N LEU A 354 8.35 -16.76 -0.14
CA LEU A 354 7.34 -16.68 -1.21
C LEU A 354 7.93 -16.92 -2.61
N ASN A 355 9.25 -16.80 -2.78
CA ASN A 355 9.90 -16.71 -4.09
C ASN A 355 9.30 -15.58 -4.95
N LYS A 356 9.10 -14.40 -4.33
CA LYS A 356 8.56 -13.18 -4.97
C LYS A 356 9.38 -11.97 -4.53
N PRO A 357 9.60 -10.98 -5.40
CA PRO A 357 10.11 -9.68 -4.96
C PRO A 357 9.07 -8.96 -4.11
N HIS A 358 9.51 -8.01 -3.28
CA HIS A 358 8.61 -7.15 -2.52
C HIS A 358 8.68 -5.69 -2.96
N ILE A 359 7.59 -4.97 -2.74
CA ILE A 359 7.53 -3.51 -2.86
C ILE A 359 7.28 -2.95 -1.46
N TRP A 360 8.13 -2.01 -1.03
CA TRP A 360 7.90 -1.26 0.20
C TRP A 360 6.72 -0.31 -0.01
N TRP A 361 5.67 -0.58 0.74
CA TRP A 361 4.39 0.12 0.79
C TRP A 361 3.76 -0.27 2.12
N GLN A 362 3.29 0.62 3.00
CA GLN A 362 3.31 2.06 2.90
C GLN A 362 4.57 2.64 3.57
N LEU A 363 5.24 3.57 2.89
CA LEU A 363 6.33 4.35 3.46
C LEU A 363 5.83 5.76 3.82
N PRO A 364 6.01 6.23 5.07
CA PRO A 364 5.68 7.60 5.45
C PRO A 364 6.57 8.62 4.72
N VAL A 365 6.08 9.86 4.61
CA VAL A 365 6.68 10.92 3.76
C VAL A 365 7.42 11.97 4.59
N GLY A 366 7.26 11.94 5.91
CA GLY A 366 7.91 12.84 6.85
C GLY A 366 9.43 12.93 6.67
N ASN A 367 9.99 14.05 7.12
CA ASN A 367 11.43 14.27 7.13
C ASN A 367 11.86 15.09 8.35
N MET A 368 13.11 14.95 8.76
CA MET A 368 13.60 15.49 10.04
C MET A 368 13.58 17.02 10.15
N SER A 369 13.44 17.75 9.03
CA SER A 369 13.35 19.21 9.02
C SER A 369 11.98 19.78 9.41
N LEU A 370 10.94 18.94 9.46
CA LEU A 370 9.55 19.36 9.67
C LEU A 370 9.26 19.74 11.13
N PRO A 371 8.25 20.58 11.40
CA PRO A 371 7.97 21.12 12.72
C PRO A 371 7.27 20.15 13.69
N ASN A 372 6.93 18.92 13.29
CA ASN A 372 6.10 17.99 14.09
C ASN A 372 4.73 18.57 14.48
N SER A 373 4.02 19.18 13.51
CA SER A 373 2.66 19.69 13.70
C SER A 373 1.97 19.96 12.37
N GLY A 374 0.64 20.08 12.38
CA GLY A 374 -0.12 20.63 11.25
C GLY A 374 0.01 19.85 9.93
N LYS A 375 0.04 18.52 9.99
CA LYS A 375 0.29 17.63 8.83
C LYS A 375 1.69 17.76 8.23
N GLN A 376 2.65 18.16 9.07
CA GLN A 376 4.07 18.20 8.76
C GLN A 376 4.82 17.54 9.92
N TRP A 377 5.07 16.25 9.78
CA TRP A 377 5.64 15.40 10.81
C TRP A 377 7.00 14.90 10.38
N ARG A 378 7.90 14.79 11.35
CA ARG A 378 9.21 14.21 11.13
C ARG A 378 9.08 12.70 10.95
N ASP A 379 9.85 12.19 10.02
CA ASP A 379 10.14 10.77 9.84
C ASP A 379 11.57 10.68 9.25
N ASN A 380 12.19 9.50 9.28
CA ASN A 380 13.54 9.29 8.73
C ASN A 380 13.56 8.28 7.58
N ARG A 381 12.42 7.69 7.21
CA ARG A 381 12.35 6.63 6.20
C ARG A 381 12.57 7.14 4.77
N VAL A 382 12.06 8.31 4.38
CA VAL A 382 12.35 8.89 3.04
C VAL A 382 13.85 9.01 2.82
N ASP A 383 14.54 9.63 3.78
CA ASP A 383 15.96 9.91 3.66
C ASP A 383 16.80 8.64 3.74
N TYR A 384 16.45 7.70 4.64
CA TYR A 384 17.17 6.43 4.76
C TYR A 384 17.02 5.60 3.48
N PHE A 385 15.80 5.34 3.01
CA PHE A 385 15.55 4.47 1.85
C PHE A 385 16.20 5.01 0.58
N LEU A 386 16.18 6.33 0.36
CA LEU A 386 16.77 6.96 -0.83
C LEU A 386 18.27 7.18 -0.73
N THR A 387 18.86 7.06 0.47
CA THR A 387 20.32 7.06 0.67
C THR A 387 20.90 5.64 0.62
N HIS A 388 20.12 4.62 1.02
CA HIS A 388 20.52 3.21 1.06
C HIS A 388 19.71 2.31 0.12
N PRO A 389 19.47 2.67 -1.16
CA PRO A 389 18.65 1.85 -2.05
C PRO A 389 19.28 0.48 -2.33
N GLY A 390 20.61 0.35 -2.18
CA GLY A 390 21.31 -0.93 -2.28
C GLY A 390 20.88 -1.95 -1.22
N GLU A 391 20.59 -1.51 0.01
CA GLU A 391 20.07 -2.39 1.06
C GLU A 391 18.65 -2.86 0.74
N VAL A 392 17.82 -1.97 0.19
CA VAL A 392 16.47 -2.29 -0.29
C VAL A 392 16.55 -3.39 -1.37
N ALA A 393 17.42 -3.22 -2.37
CA ALA A 393 17.64 -4.20 -3.42
C ALA A 393 18.19 -5.55 -2.86
N ALA A 394 19.15 -5.51 -1.94
CA ALA A 394 19.75 -6.69 -1.32
C ALA A 394 18.77 -7.49 -0.44
N ALA A 395 17.71 -6.83 0.05
CA ALA A 395 16.59 -7.48 0.73
C ALA A 395 15.58 -8.12 -0.25
N GLY A 396 15.72 -7.92 -1.57
CA GLY A 396 14.75 -8.36 -2.59
C GLY A 396 13.67 -7.33 -2.92
N GLY A 397 13.85 -6.09 -2.46
CA GLY A 397 12.96 -4.98 -2.71
C GLY A 397 13.11 -4.44 -4.13
N VAL A 398 11.99 -4.26 -4.82
CA VAL A 398 11.94 -3.73 -6.20
C VAL A 398 11.26 -2.38 -6.30
N GLY A 399 10.71 -1.84 -5.21
CA GLY A 399 10.09 -0.53 -5.20
C GLY A 399 10.00 0.09 -3.81
N MET A 400 10.00 1.42 -3.78
CA MET A 400 9.82 2.27 -2.60
C MET A 400 8.66 3.22 -2.88
N LEU A 401 7.50 2.96 -2.29
CA LEU A 401 6.27 3.72 -2.52
C LEU A 401 5.89 4.53 -1.29
N PHE A 402 6.02 5.85 -1.41
CA PHE A 402 5.78 6.81 -0.34
C PHE A 402 4.35 7.35 -0.36
N GLY A 403 3.71 7.47 0.78
CA GLY A 403 2.38 8.07 0.84
C GLY A 403 1.80 8.05 2.24
N ALA A 404 0.93 9.01 2.52
CA ALA A 404 0.23 9.12 3.79
C ALA A 404 -0.82 8.00 3.94
N GLY A 405 -0.73 7.18 4.99
CA GLY A 405 -1.76 6.18 5.32
C GLY A 405 -2.97 6.76 6.03
N ASN A 406 -2.86 8.04 6.42
CA ASN A 406 -3.92 8.77 7.06
C ASN A 406 -3.90 10.24 6.64
N ASN A 407 -5.06 10.89 6.61
CA ASN A 407 -5.21 12.27 6.11
C ASN A 407 -4.53 13.34 6.98
N GLU A 408 -4.08 13.00 8.20
CA GLU A 408 -3.35 13.90 9.11
C GLU A 408 -1.84 13.87 8.92
N GLN A 409 -1.33 13.03 8.04
CA GLN A 409 0.11 12.81 7.85
C GLN A 409 0.73 13.79 6.85
N THR A 410 2.06 13.80 6.81
CA THR A 410 2.83 14.49 5.79
C THR A 410 2.54 13.88 4.44
N THR A 411 2.35 14.71 3.42
CA THR A 411 2.23 14.28 2.02
C THR A 411 3.38 14.86 1.20
N PRO A 412 3.60 14.39 -0.03
CA PRO A 412 4.59 14.99 -0.93
C PRO A 412 4.36 16.48 -1.20
N GLU A 413 3.16 17.00 -0.96
CA GLU A 413 2.79 18.40 -1.07
C GLU A 413 3.11 19.22 0.19
N SER A 414 3.26 18.57 1.35
CA SER A 414 3.53 19.23 2.64
C SER A 414 4.92 18.93 3.22
N ASP A 415 5.76 18.17 2.52
CA ASP A 415 7.10 17.76 3.00
C ASP A 415 8.22 18.78 2.75
N ASN A 416 7.88 20.00 2.30
CA ASN A 416 8.79 21.05 1.87
C ASN A 416 9.71 20.65 0.69
N GLY A 417 9.27 19.72 -0.15
CA GLY A 417 9.94 19.30 -1.38
C GLY A 417 11.08 18.28 -1.16
N ASN A 418 11.18 17.69 0.04
CA ASN A 418 12.25 16.74 0.36
C ASN A 418 12.21 15.50 -0.55
N LEU A 419 11.06 14.85 -0.70
CA LEU A 419 10.88 13.67 -1.52
C LEU A 419 11.25 13.94 -2.97
N VAL A 420 10.75 15.05 -3.55
CA VAL A 420 11.08 15.47 -4.92
C VAL A 420 12.58 15.65 -5.09
N LYS A 421 13.25 16.31 -4.13
CA LYS A 421 14.71 16.50 -4.14
C LYS A 421 15.46 15.16 -4.08
N ARG A 422 15.06 14.25 -3.18
CA ARG A 422 15.71 12.94 -3.00
C ARG A 422 15.51 12.02 -4.21
N VAL A 423 14.33 12.04 -4.83
CA VAL A 423 14.06 11.26 -6.05
C VAL A 423 14.88 11.75 -7.23
N LYS A 424 15.04 13.07 -7.41
CA LYS A 424 15.96 13.60 -8.42
C LYS A 424 17.38 13.10 -8.20
N ALA A 425 17.90 13.24 -6.98
CA ALA A 425 19.25 12.78 -6.66
C ALA A 425 19.44 11.27 -6.92
N TYR A 426 18.49 10.44 -6.52
CA TYR A 426 18.51 8.99 -6.79
C TYR A 426 18.55 8.69 -8.29
N LYS A 427 17.79 9.43 -9.09
CA LYS A 427 17.70 9.23 -10.54
C LYS A 427 18.91 9.77 -11.29
N ASP A 428 19.43 10.93 -10.88
CA ASP A 428 20.66 11.53 -11.42
C ASP A 428 21.89 10.65 -11.13
N ALA A 429 21.88 9.90 -10.02
CA ALA A 429 22.89 8.89 -9.69
C ALA A 429 22.76 7.59 -10.52
N GLY A 430 21.78 7.49 -11.43
CA GLY A 430 21.53 6.31 -12.28
C GLY A 430 20.59 5.27 -11.68
N GLY A 431 20.10 5.48 -10.46
CA GLY A 431 19.26 4.54 -9.73
C GLY A 431 20.00 3.27 -9.28
N GLN A 432 19.32 2.45 -8.48
CA GLN A 432 19.85 1.19 -7.97
C GLN A 432 19.33 0.02 -8.79
N ALA A 433 20.20 -0.82 -9.34
CA ALA A 433 19.76 -2.08 -9.95
C ALA A 433 19.12 -3.01 -8.90
N ALA A 434 18.00 -3.66 -9.21
CA ALA A 434 17.37 -4.62 -8.29
C ALA A 434 18.19 -5.91 -8.10
N CYS A 435 19.22 -6.09 -8.91
CA CYS A 435 20.27 -7.07 -8.66
C CYS A 435 21.49 -6.31 -8.21
N VAL A 436 21.88 -6.55 -6.98
CA VAL A 436 23.28 -6.39 -6.64
C VAL A 436 23.97 -7.58 -7.29
N LYS A 437 24.77 -7.34 -8.34
CA LYS A 437 25.74 -8.35 -8.77
C LYS A 437 26.67 -8.51 -7.57
N ASN A 438 26.65 -9.68 -6.96
CA ASN A 438 27.61 -10.02 -5.91
C ASN A 438 29.04 -9.89 -6.41
#